data_AF-A0A7S2Z044-F1
#
_entry.id   AF-A0A7S2Z044-F1
#
_cell.length_a   1.000
_cell.length_b   1.000
_cell.length_c   1.000
_cell.angle_alpha   90.00
_cell.angle_beta   90.00
_cell.angle_gamma   90.00
#
_symmetry.space_group_name_H-M   'P 1'
#
loop_
_entity.id
_entity.type
_entity.pdbx_description
1 polymer ?
#
loop_
_entity_poly.entity_id
_entity_poly.type
_entity_poly.pdbx_seq_one_letter_code
_entity_poly.pdbx_strand_id
1 'polypeptide(L)'
;NGLPEPVVHTETLGYEHLGALEVLRQLLPTAIVGDIPTSFETVGHIAHLNLKDEQLPYKRLIGRVILEKNDRITSVVNKTKAIENQFRVLPLEVIAGKDEMETMVVQHGIRYKLNYAEVYWNSRLEHEHNRLVREVFGAVKGSGRKGIGKKCSVILDMTCGVGPFTVPAAKAGCKVYANDLNPKCAEYTRMNCRLNKISEDNLPLVYCMDAREFVRRSQRKDVVGGDGSMGGPVLFDHAVINLPASGLEFVDAFRGAFDRTVWQGRRLPYVHCYTFVGKQDMETQMQTSDAGGEDPSGGAGPPPPPPRGPSCPWSP
;
A
#
# COMPACT_ATOMS: atom_id res chain seq x y z
N ASN A 1 7.42 39.37 -47.39
CA ASN A 1 7.02 38.91 -46.04
C ASN A 1 5.51 38.93 -45.96
N GLY A 2 4.85 37.89 -46.47
CA GLY A 2 3.39 37.82 -46.65
C GLY A 2 2.70 37.00 -45.58
N LEU A 3 2.70 37.49 -44.33
CA LEU A 3 1.79 36.95 -43.32
C LEU A 3 0.43 37.65 -43.49
N PRO A 4 -0.69 36.92 -43.45
CA PRO A 4 -2.02 37.51 -43.55
C PRO A 4 -2.30 38.46 -42.38
N GLU A 5 -3.14 39.48 -42.61
CA GLU A 5 -3.51 40.44 -41.58
C GLU A 5 -4.26 39.77 -40.40
N PRO A 6 -4.02 40.20 -39.15
CA PRO A 6 -4.74 39.67 -38.00
C PRO A 6 -6.25 39.92 -38.13
N VAL A 7 -7.04 38.86 -37.99
CA VAL A 7 -8.50 38.94 -37.95
C VAL A 7 -8.96 38.95 -36.50
N VAL A 8 -9.80 39.91 -36.12
CA VAL A 8 -10.42 39.96 -34.79
C VAL A 8 -11.55 38.95 -34.73
N HIS A 9 -11.48 38.03 -33.77
CA HIS A 9 -12.59 37.12 -33.45
C HIS A 9 -13.15 37.44 -32.06
N THR A 10 -14.46 37.27 -31.90
CA THR A 10 -15.16 37.39 -30.62
C THR A 10 -15.67 36.01 -30.24
N GLU A 11 -15.12 35.45 -29.17
CA GLU A 11 -15.61 34.20 -28.58
C GLU A 11 -16.34 34.48 -27.27
N THR A 12 -17.42 33.72 -27.02
CA THR A 12 -18.17 33.79 -25.76
C THR A 12 -17.76 32.62 -24.89
N LEU A 13 -17.12 32.92 -23.75
CA LEU A 13 -16.73 31.90 -22.78
C LEU A 13 -17.94 31.47 -21.95
N GLY A 14 -18.48 30.28 -22.23
CA GLY A 14 -19.49 29.62 -21.42
C GLY A 14 -18.94 28.55 -20.47
N TYR A 15 -19.84 27.76 -19.89
CA TYR A 15 -19.52 26.72 -18.91
C TYR A 15 -18.43 25.78 -19.41
N GLU A 16 -18.54 25.31 -20.65
CA GLU A 16 -17.62 24.40 -21.33
C GLU A 16 -16.15 24.85 -21.34
N HIS A 17 -15.89 26.16 -21.23
CA HIS A 17 -14.53 26.71 -21.22
C HIS A 17 -13.89 26.76 -19.82
N LEU A 18 -14.68 26.54 -18.76
CA LEU A 18 -14.23 26.63 -17.38
C LEU A 18 -13.83 25.26 -16.81
N GLY A 19 -12.76 25.24 -16.02
CA GLY A 19 -12.38 24.09 -15.21
C GLY A 19 -13.30 23.90 -13.99
N ALA A 20 -13.29 22.71 -13.39
CA ALA A 20 -14.11 22.39 -12.22
C ALA A 20 -13.94 23.39 -11.07
N LEU A 21 -12.69 23.79 -10.78
CA LEU A 21 -12.40 24.74 -9.71
C LEU A 21 -12.99 26.13 -9.99
N GLU A 22 -12.92 26.61 -11.23
CA GLU A 22 -13.46 27.92 -11.63
C GLU A 22 -14.97 27.95 -11.55
N VAL A 23 -15.63 26.87 -12.01
CA VAL A 23 -17.07 26.69 -11.86
C VAL A 23 -17.46 26.69 -10.39
N LEU A 24 -16.79 25.88 -9.56
CA LEU A 24 -17.12 25.81 -8.13
C LEU A 24 -16.90 27.14 -7.41
N ARG A 25 -15.90 27.95 -7.82
CA ARG A 25 -15.67 29.31 -7.29
C ARG A 25 -16.81 30.26 -7.57
N GLN A 26 -17.49 30.10 -8.70
CA GLN A 26 -18.63 30.95 -9.06
C GLN A 26 -19.94 30.48 -8.43
N LEU A 27 -20.10 29.16 -8.24
CA LEU A 27 -21.36 28.57 -7.77
C LEU A 27 -21.45 28.42 -6.25
N LEU A 28 -20.32 28.24 -5.55
CA LEU A 28 -20.31 28.05 -4.10
C LEU A 28 -20.24 29.40 -3.37
N PRO A 29 -21.04 29.60 -2.31
CA PRO A 29 -20.92 30.79 -1.47
C PRO A 29 -19.65 30.68 -0.63
N THR A 30 -18.54 31.20 -1.14
CA THR A 30 -17.20 31.12 -0.53
C THR A 30 -17.15 31.64 0.90
N ALA A 31 -17.97 32.66 1.22
CA ALA A 31 -18.13 33.18 2.58
C ALA A 31 -18.65 32.14 3.60
N ILE A 32 -19.33 31.09 3.13
CA ILE A 32 -19.93 30.04 3.95
C ILE A 32 -19.12 28.74 3.86
N VAL A 33 -18.68 28.38 2.66
CA VAL A 33 -18.02 27.09 2.39
C VAL A 33 -16.53 27.11 2.78
N GLY A 34 -15.94 28.31 2.94
CA GLY A 34 -14.52 28.46 3.19
C GLY A 34 -13.70 27.99 1.98
N ASP A 35 -12.85 26.98 2.19
CA ASP A 35 -12.04 26.40 1.12
C ASP A 35 -12.89 25.57 0.16
N ILE A 36 -12.76 25.83 -1.13
CA ILE A 36 -13.37 25.01 -2.18
C ILE A 36 -12.54 23.73 -2.36
N PRO A 37 -13.16 22.55 -2.58
CA PRO A 37 -12.41 21.35 -2.95
C PRO A 37 -11.55 21.59 -4.19
N THR A 38 -10.23 21.54 -4.02
CA THR A 38 -9.25 21.79 -5.09
C THR A 38 -8.76 20.51 -5.76
N SER A 39 -8.90 19.36 -5.09
CA SER A 39 -8.44 18.07 -5.59
C SER A 39 -9.33 16.93 -5.08
N PHE A 40 -9.25 15.80 -5.77
CA PHE A 40 -9.88 14.54 -5.41
C PHE A 40 -8.96 13.38 -5.79
N GLU A 41 -9.15 12.23 -5.15
CA GLU A 41 -8.45 11.01 -5.54
C GLU A 41 -9.21 10.31 -6.65
N THR A 42 -8.48 9.77 -7.63
CA THR A 42 -9.09 8.98 -8.71
C THR A 42 -8.79 7.50 -8.51
N VAL A 43 -9.82 6.66 -8.54
CA VAL A 43 -9.74 5.20 -8.47
C VAL A 43 -10.44 4.61 -9.69
N GLY A 44 -9.70 4.51 -10.80
CA GLY A 44 -10.25 4.22 -12.12
C GLY A 44 -11.24 5.31 -12.54
N HIS A 45 -12.51 4.97 -12.75
CA HIS A 45 -13.57 5.94 -13.10
C HIS A 45 -14.24 6.62 -11.89
N ILE A 46 -13.76 6.35 -10.67
CA ILE A 46 -14.35 6.87 -9.43
C ILE A 46 -13.55 8.08 -8.95
N ALA A 47 -14.22 9.22 -8.74
CA ALA A 47 -13.66 10.36 -8.04
C ALA A 47 -14.04 10.32 -6.56
N HIS A 48 -13.06 10.30 -5.66
CA HIS A 48 -13.24 10.22 -4.22
C HIS A 48 -12.88 11.54 -3.55
N LEU A 49 -13.86 12.12 -2.85
CA LEU A 49 -13.75 13.34 -2.05
C LEU A 49 -13.77 13.06 -0.55
N ASN A 50 -13.15 13.98 0.18
CA ASN A 50 -13.25 14.10 1.64
C ASN A 50 -13.78 15.50 1.94
N LEU A 51 -15.09 15.68 1.80
CA LEU A 51 -15.74 16.96 2.02
C LEU A 51 -15.73 17.33 3.51
N LYS A 52 -15.48 18.62 3.79
CA LYS A 52 -15.61 19.21 5.13
C LYS A 52 -17.09 19.44 5.46
N ASP A 53 -17.42 19.61 6.74
CA ASP A 53 -18.80 19.78 7.20
C ASP A 53 -19.51 20.97 6.53
N GLU A 54 -18.80 22.08 6.30
CA GLU A 54 -19.32 23.27 5.64
C GLU A 54 -19.62 23.04 4.14
N GLN A 55 -18.99 22.03 3.54
CA GLN A 55 -19.17 21.65 2.14
C GLN A 55 -20.29 20.62 1.95
N LEU A 56 -20.66 19.87 2.98
CA LEU A 56 -21.67 18.81 2.90
C LEU A 56 -23.04 19.27 2.37
N PRO A 57 -23.56 20.47 2.71
CA PRO A 57 -24.80 20.98 2.12
C PRO A 57 -24.74 21.11 0.59
N TYR A 58 -23.55 21.29 0.03
CA TYR A 58 -23.31 21.47 -1.41
C TYR A 58 -22.78 20.21 -2.10
N LYS A 59 -22.73 19.06 -1.42
CA LYS A 59 -22.11 17.83 -1.95
C LYS A 59 -22.63 17.40 -3.32
N ARG A 60 -23.94 17.56 -3.58
CA ARG A 60 -24.55 17.21 -4.87
C ARG A 60 -24.10 18.15 -5.99
N LEU A 61 -24.00 19.45 -5.71
CA LEU A 61 -23.49 20.45 -6.65
C LEU A 61 -22.01 20.17 -6.95
N ILE A 62 -21.19 19.99 -5.91
CA ILE A 62 -19.77 19.67 -6.04
C ILE A 62 -19.58 18.40 -6.87
N GLY A 63 -20.29 17.33 -6.52
CA GLY A 63 -20.23 16.06 -7.23
C GLY A 63 -20.61 16.20 -8.71
N ARG A 64 -21.67 16.96 -9.02
CA ARG A 64 -22.12 17.17 -10.39
C ARG A 64 -21.10 17.93 -11.23
N VAL A 65 -20.51 18.99 -10.70
CA VAL A 65 -19.45 19.73 -11.40
C VAL A 65 -18.24 18.85 -11.65
N ILE A 66 -17.82 18.05 -10.67
CA ILE A 66 -16.70 17.11 -10.85
C ILE A 66 -17.02 16.09 -11.94
N LEU A 67 -18.23 15.51 -11.93
CA LEU A 67 -18.66 14.56 -12.94
C LEU A 67 -18.66 15.17 -14.35
N GLU A 68 -19.27 16.35 -14.53
CA GLU A 68 -19.42 17.01 -15.83
C GLU A 68 -18.08 17.56 -16.38
N LYS A 69 -17.12 17.84 -15.51
CA LYS A 69 -15.80 18.39 -15.89
C LYS A 69 -14.71 17.35 -16.09
N ASN A 70 -15.04 16.06 -15.93
CA ASN A 70 -14.07 14.99 -16.05
C ASN A 70 -14.68 13.80 -16.81
N ASP A 71 -14.47 13.74 -18.12
CA ASP A 71 -15.07 12.72 -19.01
C ASP A 71 -14.76 11.26 -18.64
N ARG A 72 -13.67 11.04 -17.89
CA ARG A 72 -13.26 9.70 -17.43
C ARG A 72 -13.96 9.26 -16.14
N ILE A 73 -14.59 10.19 -15.43
CA ILE A 73 -15.26 9.93 -14.16
C ILE A 73 -16.73 9.63 -14.43
N THR A 74 -17.21 8.51 -13.91
CA THR A 74 -18.63 8.12 -14.02
C THR A 74 -19.33 8.04 -12.67
N SER A 75 -18.55 8.01 -11.57
CA SER A 75 -19.03 7.92 -10.20
C SER A 75 -18.25 8.90 -9.33
N VAL A 76 -18.95 9.75 -8.57
CA VAL A 76 -18.33 10.66 -7.60
C VAL A 76 -18.82 10.30 -6.22
N VAL A 77 -17.88 10.01 -5.32
CA VAL A 77 -18.15 9.55 -3.96
C VAL A 77 -17.53 10.48 -2.92
N ASN A 78 -18.18 10.57 -1.76
CA ASN A 78 -17.64 11.24 -0.59
C ASN A 78 -17.44 10.23 0.55
N LYS A 79 -16.31 10.34 1.26
CA LYS A 79 -16.12 9.62 2.52
C LYS A 79 -17.01 10.21 3.61
N THR A 80 -17.77 9.36 4.27
CA THR A 80 -18.74 9.79 5.29
C THR A 80 -18.19 9.73 6.72
N LYS A 81 -17.29 8.80 7.02
CA LYS A 81 -16.71 8.58 8.35
C LYS A 81 -15.28 8.07 8.27
N ALA A 82 -14.58 8.10 9.41
CA ALA A 82 -13.27 7.46 9.57
C ALA A 82 -13.35 5.93 9.34
N ILE A 83 -12.19 5.32 9.10
CA ILE A 83 -12.11 3.86 8.97
C ILE A 83 -12.22 3.26 10.38
N GLU A 84 -13.30 2.52 10.64
CA GLU A 84 -13.56 1.93 11.96
C GLU A 84 -13.60 0.39 11.94
N ASN A 85 -13.65 -0.26 10.76
CA ASN A 85 -13.76 -1.71 10.65
C ASN A 85 -12.41 -2.41 10.40
N GLN A 86 -12.32 -3.69 10.79
CA GLN A 86 -11.12 -4.52 10.63
C GLN A 86 -10.71 -4.76 9.17
N PHE A 87 -11.64 -4.66 8.22
CA PHE A 87 -11.37 -4.81 6.79
C PHE A 87 -10.89 -3.51 6.13
N ARG A 88 -10.86 -2.42 6.91
CA ARG A 88 -10.48 -1.07 6.51
C ARG A 88 -11.28 -0.48 5.34
N VAL A 89 -12.48 -0.99 5.11
CA VAL A 89 -13.38 -0.50 4.06
C VAL A 89 -13.87 0.90 4.41
N LEU A 90 -13.80 1.81 3.44
CA LEU A 90 -14.24 3.19 3.59
C LEU A 90 -15.78 3.26 3.48
N PRO A 91 -16.48 3.93 4.41
CA PRO A 91 -17.89 4.20 4.25
C PRO A 91 -18.09 5.36 3.26
N LEU A 92 -18.56 5.03 2.06
CA LEU A 92 -18.68 5.94 0.92
C LEU A 92 -20.15 6.26 0.63
N GLU A 93 -20.43 7.50 0.22
CA GLU A 93 -21.71 7.94 -0.32
C GLU A 93 -21.53 8.40 -1.77
N VAL A 94 -22.37 7.93 -2.69
CA VAL A 94 -22.42 8.45 -4.07
C VAL A 94 -23.09 9.82 -4.08
N ILE A 95 -22.31 10.86 -4.40
CA ILE A 95 -22.78 12.24 -4.46
C ILE A 95 -23.15 12.67 -5.89
N ALA A 96 -22.61 12.03 -6.93
CA ALA A 96 -23.04 12.19 -8.33
C ALA A 96 -22.65 10.99 -9.20
N GLY A 97 -23.31 10.83 -10.34
CA GLY A 97 -23.02 9.77 -11.30
C GLY A 97 -23.67 8.42 -10.95
N LYS A 98 -23.08 7.34 -11.44
CA LYS A 98 -23.57 5.96 -11.25
C LYS A 98 -23.13 5.41 -9.90
N ASP A 99 -23.95 4.53 -9.33
CA ASP A 99 -23.55 3.71 -8.18
C ASP A 99 -22.80 2.45 -8.67
N GLU A 100 -21.59 2.66 -9.20
CA GLU A 100 -20.74 1.62 -9.76
C GLU A 100 -19.34 1.70 -9.13
N MET A 101 -19.10 0.81 -8.15
CA MET A 101 -17.88 0.79 -7.33
C MET A 101 -16.84 -0.23 -7.78
N GLU A 102 -17.21 -1.17 -8.65
CA GLU A 102 -16.26 -2.05 -9.33
C GLU A 102 -15.49 -1.26 -10.39
N THR A 103 -14.17 -1.22 -10.29
CA THR A 103 -13.31 -0.37 -11.10
C THR A 103 -11.99 -1.07 -11.43
N MET A 104 -11.19 -0.46 -12.30
CA MET A 104 -9.85 -0.92 -12.65
C MET A 104 -8.84 0.21 -12.52
N VAL A 105 -7.76 -0.05 -11.78
CA VAL A 105 -6.64 0.87 -11.59
C VAL A 105 -5.40 0.30 -12.26
N VAL A 106 -4.56 1.16 -12.83
CA VAL A 106 -3.27 0.75 -13.39
C VAL A 106 -2.16 1.44 -12.62
N GLN A 107 -1.23 0.67 -12.06
CA GLN A 107 -0.05 1.17 -11.38
C GLN A 107 1.19 0.46 -11.91
N HIS A 108 2.17 1.22 -12.39
CA HIS A 108 3.40 0.70 -12.99
C HIS A 108 3.20 -0.47 -13.99
N GLY A 109 2.15 -0.40 -14.82
CA GLY A 109 1.83 -1.44 -15.81
C GLY A 109 1.17 -2.72 -15.26
N ILE A 110 0.79 -2.72 -13.98
CA ILE A 110 -0.04 -3.74 -13.35
C ILE A 110 -1.47 -3.24 -13.26
N ARG A 111 -2.43 -4.08 -13.65
CA ARG A 111 -3.86 -3.78 -13.59
C ARG A 111 -4.49 -4.38 -12.34
N TYR A 112 -5.24 -3.61 -11.60
CA TYR A 112 -5.95 -4.05 -10.40
C TYR A 112 -7.43 -3.81 -10.58
N LYS A 113 -8.19 -4.90 -10.66
CA LYS A 113 -9.63 -4.88 -10.53
C LYS A 113 -9.98 -4.93 -9.03
N LEU A 114 -10.93 -4.10 -8.62
CA LEU A 114 -11.40 -4.00 -7.24
C LEU A 114 -12.80 -3.40 -7.17
N ASN A 115 -13.52 -3.67 -6.09
CA ASN A 115 -14.71 -2.91 -5.71
C ASN A 115 -14.36 -1.97 -4.56
N TYR A 116 -14.42 -0.66 -4.82
CA TYR A 116 -13.92 0.36 -3.90
C TYR A 116 -14.75 0.45 -2.60
N ALA A 117 -15.98 -0.06 -2.61
CA ALA A 117 -16.83 -0.16 -1.42
C ALA A 117 -16.61 -1.47 -0.63
N GLU A 118 -15.80 -2.41 -1.10
CA GLU A 118 -15.57 -3.71 -0.45
C GLU A 118 -14.12 -3.93 0.01
N VAL A 119 -13.17 -3.11 -0.46
CA VAL A 119 -11.74 -3.24 -0.13
C VAL A 119 -11.08 -1.89 0.13
N TYR A 120 -9.99 -1.89 0.89
CA TYR A 120 -9.14 -0.71 1.04
C TYR A 120 -8.22 -0.55 -0.16
N TRP A 121 -8.16 0.66 -0.73
CA TRP A 121 -7.21 1.03 -1.79
C TRP A 121 -6.71 2.47 -1.58
N ASN A 122 -5.41 2.68 -1.79
CA ASN A 122 -4.77 3.99 -1.74
C ASN A 122 -3.56 4.01 -2.69
N SER A 123 -3.49 4.99 -3.60
CA SER A 123 -2.43 5.11 -4.59
C SER A 123 -1.13 5.73 -4.06
N ARG A 124 -1.12 6.37 -2.89
CA ARG A 124 0.03 7.16 -2.37
C ARG A 124 1.28 6.34 -2.09
N LEU A 125 1.14 5.02 -1.89
CA LEU A 125 2.27 4.11 -1.63
C LEU A 125 2.80 3.42 -2.90
N GLU A 126 2.28 3.75 -4.08
CA GLU A 126 2.64 3.10 -5.34
C GLU A 126 4.15 3.08 -5.61
N HIS A 127 4.83 4.21 -5.41
CA HIS A 127 6.28 4.29 -5.63
C HIS A 127 7.07 3.38 -4.69
N GLU A 128 6.64 3.29 -3.44
CA GLU A 128 7.25 2.43 -2.44
C GLU A 128 7.01 0.95 -2.75
N HIS A 129 5.79 0.61 -3.20
CA HIS A 129 5.48 -0.75 -3.68
C HIS A 129 6.41 -1.17 -4.82
N ASN A 130 6.58 -0.29 -5.80
CA ASN A 130 7.44 -0.51 -6.94
C ASN A 130 8.92 -0.59 -6.57
N ARG A 131 9.40 0.29 -5.67
CA ARG A 131 10.77 0.24 -5.13
C ARG A 131 11.05 -1.11 -4.48
N LEU A 132 10.19 -1.53 -3.55
CA LEU A 132 10.39 -2.79 -2.82
C LEU A 132 10.40 -4.00 -3.76
N VAL A 133 9.47 -4.06 -4.71
CA VAL A 133 9.43 -5.16 -5.69
C VAL A 133 10.67 -5.18 -6.58
N ARG A 134 11.09 -4.03 -7.13
CA ARG A 134 12.17 -3.97 -8.12
C ARG A 134 13.55 -4.09 -7.50
N GLU A 135 13.77 -3.42 -6.38
CA GLU A 135 15.10 -3.23 -5.78
C GLU A 135 15.38 -4.20 -4.64
N VAL A 136 14.35 -4.77 -4.01
CA VAL A 136 14.52 -5.69 -2.88
C VAL A 136 14.13 -7.11 -3.27
N PHE A 137 12.89 -7.33 -3.73
CA PHE A 137 12.42 -8.68 -4.06
C PHE A 137 13.06 -9.24 -5.34
N GLY A 138 13.15 -8.42 -6.38
CA GLY A 138 13.71 -8.82 -7.68
C GLY A 138 15.23 -8.82 -7.76
N ALA A 139 15.94 -8.34 -6.73
CA ALA A 139 17.36 -7.99 -6.81
C ALA A 139 18.31 -8.95 -6.06
N VAL A 140 17.89 -10.18 -5.75
CA VAL A 140 18.83 -11.18 -5.20
C VAL A 140 19.81 -11.58 -6.31
N LYS A 141 20.86 -10.77 -6.48
CA LYS A 141 22.05 -11.07 -7.26
C LYS A 141 22.68 -12.28 -6.58
N GLY A 142 22.54 -13.44 -7.22
CA GLY A 142 23.41 -14.57 -6.92
C GLY A 142 24.85 -14.06 -6.93
N SER A 143 25.59 -14.38 -5.88
CA SER A 143 26.98 -13.98 -5.67
C SER A 143 27.84 -14.32 -6.90
N GLY A 144 28.02 -13.37 -7.81
CA GLY A 144 29.13 -13.19 -8.76
C GLY A 144 29.63 -14.36 -9.63
N ARG A 145 29.13 -15.59 -9.50
CA ARG A 145 29.55 -16.73 -10.32
C ARG A 145 28.65 -16.79 -11.54
N LYS A 146 29.23 -16.42 -12.69
CA LYS A 146 28.69 -16.73 -14.03
C LYS A 146 28.20 -18.18 -14.04
N GLY A 147 26.88 -18.37 -14.18
CA GLY A 147 26.25 -19.69 -14.32
C GLY A 147 25.17 -20.03 -13.27
N ILE A 148 25.01 -19.27 -12.17
CA ILE A 148 23.91 -19.48 -11.22
C ILE A 148 22.83 -18.43 -11.48
N GLY A 149 21.64 -18.89 -11.91
CA GLY A 149 20.51 -18.05 -12.32
C GLY A 149 20.08 -17.03 -11.26
N LYS A 150 19.34 -16.01 -11.70
CA LYS A 150 18.67 -15.03 -10.84
C LYS A 150 17.78 -15.78 -9.83
N LYS A 151 18.16 -15.81 -8.56
CA LYS A 151 17.32 -16.39 -7.50
C LYS A 151 16.20 -15.39 -7.23
N CYS A 152 14.96 -15.77 -7.47
CA CYS A 152 13.84 -14.92 -7.07
C CYS A 152 13.52 -15.16 -5.60
N SER A 153 13.18 -14.09 -4.88
CA SER A 153 12.84 -14.16 -3.46
C SER A 153 11.53 -14.92 -3.22
N VAL A 154 11.43 -15.55 -2.05
CA VAL A 154 10.18 -16.06 -1.50
C VAL A 154 9.58 -15.01 -0.57
N ILE A 155 8.35 -14.58 -0.85
CA ILE A 155 7.68 -13.45 -0.19
C ILE A 155 6.46 -13.94 0.60
N LEU A 156 6.35 -13.48 1.84
CA LEU A 156 5.19 -13.65 2.70
C LEU A 156 4.44 -12.32 2.84
N ASP A 157 3.38 -12.11 2.05
CA ASP A 157 2.56 -10.90 2.09
C ASP A 157 1.40 -11.11 3.07
N MET A 158 1.52 -10.58 4.29
CA MET A 158 0.60 -10.90 5.41
C MET A 158 -0.75 -10.20 5.32
N THR A 159 -0.82 -9.08 4.59
CA THR A 159 -1.95 -8.14 4.51
C THR A 159 -2.06 -7.59 3.08
N CYS A 160 -2.27 -8.52 2.15
CA CYS A 160 -2.03 -8.30 0.73
C CYS A 160 -3.06 -7.39 0.06
N GLY A 161 -4.22 -7.10 0.67
CA GLY A 161 -5.27 -6.32 0.04
C GLY A 161 -5.68 -6.92 -1.32
N VAL A 162 -5.75 -6.08 -2.36
CA VAL A 162 -5.98 -6.54 -3.74
C VAL A 162 -4.71 -6.93 -4.50
N GLY A 163 -3.59 -7.03 -3.77
CA GLY A 163 -2.30 -7.53 -4.23
C GLY A 163 -1.29 -6.51 -4.77
N PRO A 164 -1.17 -5.27 -4.26
CA PRO A 164 -0.26 -4.27 -4.82
C PRO A 164 1.23 -4.62 -4.63
N PHE A 165 1.58 -5.50 -3.68
CA PHE A 165 2.90 -6.15 -3.62
C PHE A 165 2.88 -7.52 -4.28
N THR A 166 1.87 -8.34 -3.95
CA THR A 166 1.74 -9.73 -4.41
C THR A 166 1.79 -9.88 -5.93
N VAL A 167 0.96 -9.14 -6.67
CA VAL A 167 0.86 -9.27 -8.13
C VAL A 167 2.15 -8.86 -8.84
N PRO A 168 2.75 -7.67 -8.58
CA PRO A 168 4.01 -7.30 -9.23
C PRO A 168 5.19 -8.17 -8.81
N ALA A 169 5.27 -8.61 -7.55
CA ALA A 169 6.33 -9.53 -7.10
C ALA A 169 6.25 -10.87 -7.83
N ALA A 170 5.06 -11.44 -7.93
CA ALA A 170 4.82 -12.67 -8.68
C ALA A 170 5.15 -12.50 -10.17
N LYS A 171 4.79 -11.35 -10.76
CA LYS A 171 5.11 -11.02 -12.16
C LYS A 171 6.61 -10.89 -12.41
N ALA A 172 7.36 -10.45 -11.40
CA ALA A 172 8.82 -10.39 -11.43
C ALA A 172 9.49 -11.76 -11.22
N GLY A 173 8.70 -12.82 -11.01
CA GLY A 173 9.15 -14.21 -10.84
C GLY A 173 9.37 -14.62 -9.38
N CYS A 174 8.91 -13.84 -8.40
CA CYS A 174 8.99 -14.22 -6.99
C CYS A 174 7.93 -15.27 -6.64
N LYS A 175 8.26 -16.20 -5.74
CA LYS A 175 7.25 -17.08 -5.16
C LYS A 175 6.55 -16.33 -4.02
N VAL A 176 5.24 -16.16 -4.11
CA VAL A 176 4.49 -15.35 -3.15
C VAL A 176 3.45 -16.19 -2.43
N TYR A 177 3.43 -16.10 -1.10
CA TYR A 177 2.35 -16.54 -0.24
C TYR A 177 1.64 -15.28 0.26
N ALA A 178 0.40 -15.08 -0.16
CA ALA A 178 -0.36 -13.87 0.11
C ALA A 178 -1.51 -14.18 1.06
N ASN A 179 -1.80 -13.27 1.98
CA ASN A 179 -2.90 -13.41 2.92
C ASN A 179 -3.61 -12.08 3.11
N ASP A 180 -4.92 -12.10 3.29
CA ASP A 180 -5.65 -10.95 3.80
C ASP A 180 -6.80 -11.43 4.69
N LEU A 181 -7.21 -10.63 5.68
CA LEU A 181 -8.34 -10.96 6.52
C LEU A 181 -9.67 -10.75 5.78
N ASN A 182 -9.73 -9.82 4.84
CA ASN A 182 -10.92 -9.54 4.05
C ASN A 182 -11.06 -10.56 2.90
N PRO A 183 -12.15 -11.34 2.83
CA PRO A 183 -12.35 -12.33 1.77
C PRO A 183 -12.38 -11.70 0.37
N LYS A 184 -12.86 -10.46 0.24
CA LYS A 184 -12.89 -9.73 -1.04
C LYS A 184 -11.49 -9.37 -1.53
N CYS A 185 -10.58 -9.02 -0.62
CA CYS A 185 -9.17 -8.81 -0.92
C CYS A 185 -8.54 -10.09 -1.49
N ALA A 186 -8.77 -11.24 -0.85
CA ALA A 186 -8.25 -12.52 -1.34
C ALA A 186 -8.86 -12.93 -2.71
N GLU A 187 -10.15 -12.66 -2.94
CA GLU A 187 -10.82 -12.86 -4.23
C GLU A 187 -10.18 -11.99 -5.33
N TYR A 188 -10.10 -10.67 -5.10
CA TYR A 188 -9.50 -9.74 -6.05
C TYR A 188 -8.02 -10.01 -6.29
N THR A 189 -7.24 -10.40 -5.28
CA THR A 189 -5.83 -10.76 -5.48
C THR A 189 -5.68 -11.94 -6.45
N ARG A 190 -6.48 -13.02 -6.29
CA ARG A 190 -6.46 -14.14 -7.24
C ARG A 190 -6.89 -13.71 -8.65
N MET A 191 -7.93 -12.89 -8.74
CA MET A 191 -8.40 -12.34 -10.01
C MET A 191 -7.33 -11.47 -10.68
N ASN A 192 -6.65 -10.62 -9.91
CA ASN A 192 -5.62 -9.71 -10.38
C ASN A 192 -4.35 -10.46 -10.82
N CYS A 193 -4.01 -11.59 -10.20
CA CYS A 193 -2.95 -12.47 -10.70
C CYS A 193 -3.29 -12.99 -12.12
N ARG A 194 -4.52 -13.47 -12.33
CA ARG A 194 -4.97 -13.94 -13.66
C ARG A 194 -5.02 -12.78 -14.68
N LEU A 195 -5.56 -11.64 -14.27
CA LEU A 195 -5.66 -10.42 -15.10
C LEU A 195 -4.30 -9.94 -15.62
N ASN A 196 -3.24 -10.15 -14.83
CA ASN A 196 -1.88 -9.75 -15.16
C ASN A 196 -1.03 -10.87 -15.78
N LYS A 197 -1.65 -12.01 -16.10
CA LYS A 197 -1.00 -13.16 -16.76
C LYS A 197 0.22 -13.66 -15.99
N ILE A 198 0.11 -13.78 -14.67
CA ILE A 198 1.14 -14.44 -13.86
C ILE A 198 1.26 -15.90 -14.32
N SER A 199 2.48 -16.38 -14.55
CA SER A 199 2.73 -17.77 -14.93
C SER A 199 2.32 -18.74 -13.81
N GLU A 200 1.84 -19.93 -14.16
CA GLU A 200 1.45 -20.96 -13.18
C GLU A 200 2.58 -21.27 -12.18
N ASP A 201 3.83 -21.34 -12.63
CA ASP A 201 5.01 -21.57 -11.77
C ASP A 201 5.21 -20.50 -10.67
N ASN A 202 4.69 -19.29 -10.89
CA ASN A 202 4.80 -18.15 -9.99
C ASN A 202 3.43 -17.70 -9.44
N LEU A 203 2.37 -18.47 -9.67
CA LEU A 203 1.03 -18.09 -9.24
C LEU A 203 0.98 -18.06 -7.71
N PRO A 204 0.61 -16.92 -7.08
CA PRO A 204 0.60 -16.81 -5.64
C PRO A 204 -0.40 -17.77 -4.99
N LEU A 205 0.01 -18.34 -3.85
CA LEU A 205 -0.92 -19.03 -2.96
C LEU A 205 -1.58 -17.98 -2.07
N VAL A 206 -2.86 -17.72 -2.32
CA VAL A 206 -3.63 -16.68 -1.63
C VAL A 206 -4.51 -17.31 -0.55
N TYR A 207 -4.38 -16.81 0.68
CA TYR A 207 -5.08 -17.24 1.88
C TYR A 207 -6.03 -16.14 2.38
N CYS A 208 -7.01 -16.55 3.17
CA CYS A 208 -7.96 -15.65 3.82
C CYS A 208 -8.05 -16.02 5.31
N MET A 209 -7.17 -15.46 6.14
CA MET A 209 -7.11 -15.72 7.58
C MET A 209 -6.45 -14.57 8.34
N ASP A 210 -6.52 -14.63 9.67
CA ASP A 210 -5.74 -13.75 10.54
C ASP A 210 -4.24 -13.83 10.22
N ALA A 211 -3.57 -12.68 10.21
CA ALA A 211 -2.16 -12.59 9.83
C ALA A 211 -1.22 -13.34 10.79
N ARG A 212 -1.55 -13.44 12.09
CA ARG A 212 -0.75 -14.23 13.04
C ARG A 212 -0.95 -15.72 12.80
N GLU A 213 -2.18 -16.16 12.53
CA GLU A 213 -2.43 -17.55 12.15
C GLU A 213 -1.75 -17.90 10.83
N PHE A 214 -1.75 -16.98 9.86
CA PHE A 214 -1.03 -17.16 8.60
C PHE A 214 0.47 -17.43 8.81
N VAL A 215 1.14 -16.61 9.63
CA VAL A 215 2.56 -16.84 9.98
C VAL A 215 2.72 -18.17 10.72
N ARG A 216 1.87 -18.49 11.70
CA ARG A 216 1.94 -19.78 12.42
C ARG A 216 1.81 -20.98 11.48
N ARG A 217 0.82 -20.97 10.58
CA ARG A 217 0.64 -22.05 9.60
C ARG A 217 1.80 -22.14 8.62
N SER A 218 2.41 -21.00 8.26
CA SER A 218 3.60 -21.00 7.40
C SER A 218 4.79 -21.72 8.01
N GLN A 219 4.82 -21.95 9.33
CA GLN A 219 5.95 -22.59 10.01
C GLN A 219 5.64 -24.02 10.51
N ARG A 220 4.43 -24.54 10.25
CA ARG A 220 4.01 -25.87 10.71
C ARG A 220 4.77 -26.98 9.97
N LYS A 221 5.28 -27.96 10.74
CA LYS A 221 6.06 -29.10 10.23
C LYS A 221 5.18 -30.27 9.76
N ASP A 222 3.93 -30.30 10.22
CA ASP A 222 2.97 -31.39 10.15
C ASP A 222 2.06 -31.35 8.91
N VAL A 223 2.15 -30.31 8.09
CA VAL A 223 1.30 -30.14 6.90
C VAL A 223 2.02 -30.69 5.66
N VAL A 224 1.61 -31.86 5.19
CA VAL A 224 2.08 -32.42 3.91
C VAL A 224 1.29 -31.75 2.78
N GLY A 225 2.00 -31.06 1.88
CA GLY A 225 1.39 -30.24 0.85
C GLY A 225 0.63 -31.06 -0.18
N GLY A 226 -0.68 -30.87 -0.24
CA GLY A 226 -1.53 -31.50 -1.23
C GLY A 226 -2.99 -31.13 -1.05
N ASP A 227 -3.38 -29.95 -1.55
CA ASP A 227 -4.75 -29.40 -1.72
C ASP A 227 -4.83 -27.86 -1.73
N GLY A 228 -3.69 -27.16 -1.70
CA GLY A 228 -3.65 -25.69 -1.52
C GLY A 228 -3.18 -25.26 -0.13
N SER A 229 -2.80 -26.22 0.71
CA SER A 229 -2.04 -26.02 1.95
C SER A 229 -0.54 -25.76 1.70
N MET A 230 0.10 -25.02 2.62
CA MET A 230 1.56 -24.86 2.62
C MET A 230 2.23 -26.21 2.91
N GLY A 231 3.02 -26.72 1.95
CA GLY A 231 3.65 -28.05 2.02
C GLY A 231 4.84 -28.11 2.98
N GLY A 232 4.56 -27.92 4.26
CA GLY A 232 5.55 -27.83 5.33
C GLY A 232 6.00 -26.39 5.60
N PRO A 233 7.04 -26.21 6.44
CA PRO A 233 7.50 -24.88 6.80
C PRO A 233 8.00 -24.11 5.58
N VAL A 234 7.40 -22.94 5.35
CA VAL A 234 7.78 -22.01 4.31
C VAL A 234 9.02 -21.25 4.76
N LEU A 235 10.11 -21.50 4.03
CA LEU A 235 11.33 -20.73 4.11
C LEU A 235 11.21 -19.52 3.18
N PHE A 236 11.05 -18.33 3.77
CA PHE A 236 10.90 -17.08 3.03
C PHE A 236 12.12 -16.16 3.20
N ASP A 237 12.27 -15.20 2.29
CA ASP A 237 13.34 -14.20 2.31
C ASP A 237 12.82 -12.84 2.81
N HIS A 238 11.54 -12.53 2.54
CA HIS A 238 10.88 -11.31 2.99
C HIS A 238 9.46 -11.56 3.47
N ALA A 239 9.04 -10.82 4.49
CA ALA A 239 7.64 -10.68 4.86
C ALA A 239 7.21 -9.21 4.76
N VAL A 240 5.93 -8.97 4.42
CA VAL A 240 5.36 -7.62 4.29
C VAL A 240 4.13 -7.48 5.17
N ILE A 241 4.10 -6.41 5.97
CA ILE A 241 2.94 -5.98 6.76
C ILE A 241 2.58 -4.55 6.31
N ASN A 242 1.65 -4.42 5.38
CA ASN A 242 1.19 -3.15 4.83
C ASN A 242 -0.07 -2.66 5.55
N LEU A 243 0.04 -2.50 6.87
CA LEU A 243 -1.04 -2.06 7.74
C LEU A 243 -0.59 -0.89 8.62
N PRO A 244 -0.40 0.33 8.09
CA PRO A 244 0.31 1.40 8.79
C PRO A 244 -0.23 1.81 10.16
N ALA A 245 -1.52 1.58 10.45
CA ALA A 245 -2.11 1.92 11.74
C ALA A 245 -1.75 0.93 12.86
N SER A 246 -1.52 -0.34 12.53
CA SER A 246 -1.36 -1.42 13.53
C SER A 246 -0.31 -2.47 13.14
N GLY A 247 0.48 -2.23 12.08
CA GLY A 247 1.41 -3.21 11.52
C GLY A 247 2.45 -3.70 12.53
N LEU A 248 2.91 -2.80 13.41
CA LEU A 248 3.87 -3.12 14.47
C LEU A 248 3.34 -4.18 15.45
N GLU A 249 2.02 -4.23 15.67
CA GLU A 249 1.40 -5.20 16.56
C GLU A 249 1.53 -6.63 16.02
N PHE A 250 1.63 -6.82 14.70
CA PHE A 250 1.73 -8.13 14.05
C PHE A 250 3.16 -8.65 13.92
N VAL A 251 4.17 -7.86 14.29
CA VAL A 251 5.57 -8.32 14.32
C VAL A 251 5.76 -9.41 15.38
N ASP A 252 4.92 -9.44 16.40
CA ASP A 252 4.87 -10.49 17.43
C ASP A 252 4.61 -11.89 16.84
N ALA A 253 3.97 -11.98 15.67
CA ALA A 253 3.69 -13.24 14.96
C ALA A 253 4.94 -14.04 14.63
N PHE A 254 6.09 -13.38 14.52
CA PHE A 254 7.37 -14.02 14.22
C PHE A 254 8.09 -14.58 15.45
N ARG A 255 7.58 -14.35 16.67
CA ARG A 255 8.17 -14.94 17.88
C ARG A 255 8.05 -16.46 17.84
N GLY A 256 9.20 -17.14 17.83
CA GLY A 256 9.26 -18.60 17.71
C GLY A 256 9.08 -19.14 16.29
N ALA A 257 8.93 -18.29 15.27
CA ALA A 257 8.78 -18.71 13.88
C ALA A 257 10.06 -19.29 13.26
N PHE A 258 11.24 -18.99 13.84
CA PHE A 258 12.54 -19.33 13.25
C PHE A 258 13.21 -20.52 13.94
N ASP A 259 12.58 -21.69 13.85
CA ASP A 259 13.13 -22.95 14.37
C ASP A 259 14.48 -23.28 13.70
N ARG A 260 15.54 -23.50 14.51
CA ARG A 260 16.90 -23.74 14.00
C ARG A 260 17.03 -25.00 13.14
N THR A 261 16.22 -26.03 13.37
CA THR A 261 16.22 -27.27 12.59
C THR A 261 15.64 -27.07 11.19
N VAL A 262 14.66 -26.16 11.06
CA VAL A 262 14.02 -25.81 9.78
C VAL A 262 14.87 -24.80 9.02
N TRP A 263 15.35 -23.77 9.72
CA TRP A 263 16.09 -22.66 9.12
C TRP A 263 17.57 -22.98 8.91
N GLN A 264 18.12 -24.03 9.52
CA GLN A 264 19.47 -24.59 9.25
C GLN A 264 20.60 -23.55 9.22
N GLY A 265 20.53 -22.52 10.08
CA GLY A 265 21.55 -21.46 10.12
C GLY A 265 21.56 -20.52 8.91
N ARG A 266 20.53 -20.56 8.05
CA ARG A 266 20.36 -19.58 6.97
C ARG A 266 20.16 -18.18 7.53
N ARG A 267 20.44 -17.18 6.70
CA ARG A 267 20.11 -15.79 7.02
C ARG A 267 18.60 -15.66 7.28
N LEU A 268 18.26 -15.03 8.40
CA LEU A 268 16.88 -14.72 8.76
C LEU A 268 16.26 -13.74 7.75
N PRO A 269 14.93 -13.80 7.54
CA PRO A 269 14.26 -12.98 6.56
C PRO A 269 14.15 -11.53 7.02
N TYR A 270 13.91 -10.64 6.06
CA TYR A 270 13.56 -9.25 6.34
C TYR A 270 12.05 -9.10 6.53
N VAL A 271 11.63 -8.36 7.56
CA VAL A 271 10.22 -7.98 7.77
C VAL A 271 10.06 -6.51 7.42
N HIS A 272 9.28 -6.23 6.37
CA HIS A 272 8.93 -4.88 5.92
C HIS A 272 7.61 -4.49 6.57
N CYS A 273 7.67 -3.66 7.62
CA CYS A 273 6.50 -3.21 8.35
C CYS A 273 6.28 -1.71 8.11
N TYR A 274 5.09 -1.37 7.61
CA TYR A 274 4.68 0.02 7.44
C TYR A 274 4.01 0.53 8.71
N THR A 275 4.31 1.78 9.09
CA THR A 275 3.70 2.46 10.24
C THR A 275 3.53 3.95 9.95
N PHE A 276 2.65 4.62 10.69
CA PHE A 276 2.67 6.08 10.80
C PHE A 276 3.67 6.52 11.86
N VAL A 277 4.34 7.65 11.63
CA VAL A 277 5.19 8.34 12.61
C VAL A 277 4.47 9.62 13.02
N GLY A 278 4.31 9.85 14.31
CA GLY A 278 3.69 11.08 14.82
C GLY A 278 4.53 12.31 14.50
N LYS A 279 3.90 13.50 14.42
CA LYS A 279 4.63 14.75 14.13
C LYS A 279 5.78 15.03 15.10
N GLN A 280 5.61 14.71 16.39
CA GLN A 280 6.65 14.89 17.42
C GLN A 280 7.84 13.92 17.25
N ASP A 281 7.57 12.71 16.75
CA ASP A 281 8.61 11.71 16.53
C ASP A 281 9.46 12.02 15.29
N MET A 282 8.89 12.72 14.29
CA MET A 282 9.63 13.17 13.11
C MET A 282 10.68 14.24 13.43
N GLU A 283 10.37 15.19 14.31
CA GLU A 283 11.33 16.24 14.73
C GLU A 283 12.53 15.63 15.47
N THR A 284 12.29 14.60 16.27
CA THR A 284 13.35 13.87 16.99
C THR A 284 14.24 13.07 16.02
N GLN A 285 13.65 12.41 15.01
CA GLN A 285 14.42 11.66 14.01
C GLN A 285 15.29 12.57 13.14
N MET A 286 14.78 13.72 12.69
CA MET A 286 15.55 14.69 11.90
C MET A 286 16.73 15.27 12.69
N GLN A 287 16.54 15.58 13.97
CA GLN A 287 17.63 16.06 14.84
C GLN A 287 18.73 15.00 15.05
N THR A 288 18.37 13.72 15.13
CA THR A 288 19.36 12.64 15.27
C THR A 288 20.12 12.32 13.99
N SER A 289 19.54 12.55 12.80
CA SER A 289 20.24 12.35 11.52
C SER A 289 21.21 13.48 11.19
N ASP A 290 20.94 14.71 11.65
CA ASP A 290 21.85 15.85 11.46
C ASP A 290 23.02 15.86 12.46
N ALA A 291 22.92 15.12 13.57
CA ALA A 291 23.98 14.99 14.57
C ALA A 291 25.07 13.94 14.21
N GLY A 292 24.96 13.28 13.05
CA GLY A 292 25.85 12.17 12.64
C GLY A 292 27.03 12.54 11.74
N GLY A 293 27.35 13.83 11.59
CA GLY A 293 28.45 14.32 10.76
C GLY A 293 29.70 14.69 11.53
N GLU A 294 30.31 13.76 12.27
CA GLU A 294 31.69 13.94 12.76
C GLU A 294 32.62 12.82 12.25
N ASP A 295 33.74 13.28 11.71
CA ASP A 295 34.84 12.61 11.02
C ASP A 295 35.43 11.42 11.81
N PRO A 296 35.55 10.19 11.25
CA PRO A 296 36.16 9.06 11.95
C PRO A 296 37.69 9.13 11.87
N SER A 297 38.29 10.15 12.47
CA SER A 297 39.72 10.18 12.77
C SER A 297 39.99 10.84 14.13
N GLY A 298 39.56 10.17 15.20
CA GLY A 298 39.91 10.53 16.58
C GLY A 298 39.85 9.29 17.46
N GLY A 299 41.00 8.87 18.01
CA GLY A 299 41.15 7.61 18.71
C GLY A 299 40.22 7.43 19.91
N ALA A 300 39.49 6.31 19.94
CA ALA A 300 38.67 5.92 21.07
C ALA A 300 39.53 5.28 22.17
N GLY A 301 39.57 5.92 23.34
CA GLY A 301 40.01 5.29 24.59
C GLY A 301 39.04 4.20 25.05
N PRO A 302 39.45 3.32 25.98
CA PRO A 302 38.65 2.16 26.36
C PRO A 302 37.37 2.57 27.10
N PRO A 303 36.27 1.82 26.91
CA PRO A 303 34.99 2.13 27.54
C PRO A 303 35.01 1.89 29.05
N PRO A 304 34.22 2.66 29.84
CA PRO A 304 34.14 2.49 31.28
C PRO A 304 33.42 1.19 31.68
N PRO A 305 33.73 0.63 32.86
CA PRO A 305 33.14 -0.62 33.31
C PRO A 305 31.66 -0.46 33.70
N PRO A 306 30.86 -1.54 33.57
CA PRO A 306 29.43 -1.50 33.86
C PRO A 306 29.13 -1.37 35.36
N PRO A 307 27.99 -0.74 35.73
CA PRO A 307 27.60 -0.56 37.12
C PRO A 307 27.20 -1.89 37.77
N ARG A 308 27.60 -2.07 39.04
CA ARG A 308 27.25 -3.25 39.85
C ARG A 308 25.78 -3.17 40.25
N GLY A 309 24.96 -4.10 39.76
CA GLY A 309 23.57 -4.30 40.21
C GLY A 309 23.51 -5.04 41.55
N PRO A 310 22.39 -4.92 42.30
CA PRO A 310 22.23 -5.55 43.61
C PRO A 310 22.11 -7.07 43.50
N SER A 311 22.75 -7.76 44.45
CA SER A 311 22.80 -9.22 44.59
C SER A 311 21.41 -9.85 44.76
N CYS A 312 21.07 -10.78 43.87
CA CYS A 312 19.89 -11.64 44.00
C CYS A 312 20.20 -12.80 44.97
N PRO A 313 19.47 -12.97 46.09
CA PRO A 313 19.53 -14.20 46.87
C PRO A 313 18.63 -15.25 46.20
N TRP A 314 18.90 -16.54 46.47
CA TRP A 314 18.18 -17.73 45.98
C TRP A 314 18.74 -18.36 44.69
N SER A 315 19.75 -19.21 44.89
CA SER A 315 19.89 -20.51 44.22
C SER A 315 19.74 -21.60 45.30
N PRO A 316 19.23 -22.78 44.94
CA PRO A 316 20.10 -23.83 44.41
C PRO A 316 19.92 -24.07 42.93
#